data_AF-A0A2R6AW08-F1
#
_entry.id   AF-A0A2R6AW08-F1
#
_cell.length_a   1.000
_cell.length_b   1.000
_cell.length_c   1.000
_cell.angle_alpha   90.00
_cell.angle_beta   90.00
_cell.angle_gamma   90.00
#
_symmetry.space_group_name_H-M   'P 1'
#
loop_
_entity.id
_entity.type
_entity.pdbx_description
1 polymer ?
#
loop_
_entity_poly.entity_id
_entity_poly.type
_entity_poly.pdbx_seq_one_letter_code
_entity_poly.pdbx_strand_id
1 'polypeptide(L)'
;MSFSSNRYKQRKRLYNASWSSAIKLMSVPLSKDLKARLKIKSIPVRANDTVKIVSGGFKGRSGKVARTDVKRRLVYVEGITGKAQKGKTKLVGIHVSNLLLTRLDLSDKYRKLILQRKGVSPELLEKEPEIGVVEAPAAGEPETESVKSETTSPGETVSQTEAVGGKPTEEKKEAEGGS
;
A
#
# COMPACT_ATOMS: atom_id res chain seq x y z
N MET A 1 12.72 28.69 15.84
CA MET A 1 11.34 29.27 15.83
C MET A 1 10.69 28.97 17.17
N SER A 2 10.43 30.00 17.99
CA SER A 2 9.72 29.83 19.26
C SER A 2 8.23 29.57 18.99
N PHE A 3 7.70 28.46 19.52
CA PHE A 3 6.27 28.14 19.47
C PHE A 3 5.64 28.59 20.78
N SER A 4 4.53 29.33 20.72
CA SER A 4 3.73 29.66 21.92
C SER A 4 2.93 28.43 22.36
N SER A 5 2.84 28.16 23.67
CA SER A 5 2.00 27.08 24.21
C SER A 5 0.50 27.37 24.07
N ASN A 6 0.12 28.61 23.81
CA ASN A 6 -1.28 29.02 23.69
C ASN A 6 -1.92 28.44 22.43
N ARG A 7 -2.89 27.53 22.62
CA ARG A 7 -3.65 26.84 21.56
C ARG A 7 -4.30 27.80 20.56
N TYR A 8 -4.83 28.94 21.03
CA TYR A 8 -5.48 29.92 20.16
C TYR A 8 -4.47 30.56 19.19
N LYS A 9 -3.30 30.97 19.69
CA LYS A 9 -2.23 31.56 18.86
C LYS A 9 -1.72 30.55 17.82
N GLN A 10 -1.59 29.28 18.19
CA GLN A 10 -1.19 28.21 17.27
C GLN A 10 -2.21 28.00 16.13
N ARG A 11 -3.51 27.91 16.45
CA ARG A 11 -4.58 27.76 15.45
C ARG A 11 -4.69 28.98 14.53
N LYS A 12 -4.63 30.20 15.09
CA LYS A 12 -4.64 31.45 14.34
C LYS A 12 -3.50 31.51 13.32
N ARG A 13 -2.29 31.07 13.70
CA ARG A 13 -1.13 31.02 12.79
C ARG A 13 -1.33 30.05 11.62
N LEU A 14 -1.99 28.91 11.84
CA LEU A 14 -2.28 27.94 10.76
C LEU A 14 -3.33 28.46 9.78
N TYR A 15 -4.31 29.22 10.26
CA TYR A 15 -5.36 29.81 9.42
C TYR A 15 -4.83 31.00 8.61
N ASN A 16 -4.00 31.85 9.23
CA ASN A 16 -3.42 33.03 8.62
C ASN A 16 -2.03 32.80 8.01
N ALA A 17 -1.66 31.55 7.71
CA ALA A 17 -0.35 31.23 7.19
C ALA A 17 -0.12 31.89 5.81
N SER A 18 1.08 32.45 5.59
CA SER A 18 1.49 32.91 4.26
C SER A 18 1.56 31.75 3.26
N TRP A 19 1.45 32.05 1.97
CA TRP A 19 1.42 31.04 0.91
C TRP A 19 2.58 30.04 0.98
N SER A 20 3.81 30.54 1.12
CA SER A 20 5.02 29.69 1.26
C SER A 20 4.96 28.78 2.49
N SER A 21 4.42 29.28 3.61
CA SER A 21 4.24 28.48 4.82
C SER A 21 3.14 27.44 4.65
N ALA A 22 2.05 27.80 3.97
CA ALA A 22 0.95 26.90 3.69
C ALA A 22 1.37 25.74 2.76
N ILE A 23 2.24 25.99 1.77
CA ILE A 23 2.82 24.93 0.94
C ILE A 23 3.62 23.93 1.78
N LYS A 24 4.40 24.38 2.76
CA LYS A 24 5.16 23.47 3.65
C LYS A 24 4.21 22.58 4.47
N LEU A 25 3.03 23.09 4.83
CA LEU A 25 1.99 22.32 5.53
C LEU A 25 1.29 21.28 4.63
N MET A 26 1.46 21.36 3.30
CA MET A 26 0.97 20.35 2.35
C MET A 26 1.89 19.13 2.23
N SER A 27 2.84 18.96 3.14
CA SER A 27 3.78 17.85 3.13
C SER A 27 3.10 16.53 3.47
N VAL A 28 3.36 15.50 2.65
CA VAL A 28 2.82 14.14 2.80
C VAL A 28 3.96 13.13 2.95
N PRO A 29 3.79 12.09 3.80
CA PRO A 29 4.79 11.04 3.94
C PRO A 29 4.96 10.24 2.64
N LEU A 30 6.22 9.90 2.34
CA LEU A 30 6.55 9.02 1.21
C LEU A 30 6.31 7.53 1.56
N SER A 31 6.09 6.71 0.54
CA SER A 31 6.09 5.24 0.66
C SER A 31 7.44 4.72 1.16
N LYS A 32 7.47 3.47 1.62
CA LYS A 32 8.71 2.85 2.12
C LYS A 32 9.79 2.79 1.02
N ASP A 33 9.37 2.47 -0.21
CA ASP A 33 10.26 2.34 -1.36
C ASP A 33 10.88 3.70 -1.74
N LEU A 34 10.06 4.76 -1.78
CA LEU A 34 10.54 6.11 -2.05
C LEU A 34 11.43 6.65 -0.93
N LYS A 35 11.15 6.30 0.33
CA LYS A 35 12.00 6.66 1.47
C LYS A 35 13.37 6.01 1.38
N ALA A 36 13.45 4.74 1.01
CA ALA A 36 14.72 4.03 0.87
C ALA A 36 15.59 4.67 -0.22
N ARG A 37 14.97 5.02 -1.36
CA ARG A 37 15.66 5.65 -2.50
C ARG A 37 16.10 7.08 -2.20
N LEU A 38 15.15 7.94 -1.84
CA LEU A 38 15.39 9.39 -1.71
C LEU A 38 15.90 9.78 -0.33
N LYS A 39 15.89 8.88 0.65
CA LYS A 39 16.32 9.12 2.05
C LYS A 39 15.59 10.29 2.73
N ILE A 40 14.43 10.68 2.22
CA ILE A 40 13.57 11.74 2.75
C ILE A 40 12.28 11.14 3.30
N LYS A 41 11.79 11.71 4.41
CA LYS A 41 10.53 11.27 5.04
C LYS A 41 9.26 11.77 4.33
N SER A 42 9.25 13.04 3.90
CA SER A 42 8.06 13.70 3.35
C SER A 42 8.37 14.85 2.38
N ILE A 43 7.41 15.15 1.50
CA ILE A 43 7.47 16.28 0.55
C ILE A 43 6.07 16.85 0.28
N PRO A 44 5.92 18.14 -0.07
CA PRO A 44 4.63 18.70 -0.49
C PRO A 44 4.07 18.01 -1.74
N VAL A 45 2.77 17.72 -1.72
CA VAL A 45 2.03 17.11 -2.85
C VAL A 45 1.81 18.14 -3.95
N ARG A 46 1.91 17.70 -5.19
CA ARG A 46 1.55 18.49 -6.38
C ARG A 46 0.57 17.72 -7.27
N ALA A 47 0.04 18.41 -8.27
CA ALA A 47 -0.71 17.77 -9.34
C ALA A 47 0.14 16.68 -10.01
N ASN A 48 -0.52 15.64 -10.52
CA ASN A 48 0.09 14.48 -11.18
C ASN A 48 0.91 13.52 -10.29
N ASP A 49 1.15 13.86 -9.01
CA ASP A 49 1.68 12.88 -8.06
C ASP A 49 0.69 11.72 -7.90
N THR A 50 1.18 10.51 -7.67
CA THR A 50 0.33 9.35 -7.35
C THR A 50 0.30 9.14 -5.85
N VAL A 51 -0.90 9.11 -5.28
CA VAL A 51 -1.12 8.98 -3.84
C VAL A 51 -1.99 7.76 -3.53
N LYS A 52 -1.73 7.16 -2.37
CA LYS A 52 -2.54 6.12 -1.74
C LYS A 52 -3.19 6.68 -0.49
N ILE A 53 -4.45 6.34 -0.26
CA ILE A 53 -5.22 6.79 0.91
C ILE A 53 -5.01 5.78 2.04
N VAL A 54 -4.56 6.27 3.20
CA VAL A 54 -4.22 5.44 4.37
C VAL A 54 -5.40 5.34 5.34
N SER A 55 -6.19 6.40 5.47
CA SER A 55 -7.25 6.52 6.48
C SER A 55 -8.53 7.11 5.90
N GLY A 56 -9.67 6.82 6.55
CA GLY A 56 -11.00 7.28 6.14
C GLY A 56 -11.74 6.28 5.24
N GLY A 57 -12.92 6.67 4.76
CA GLY A 57 -13.82 5.78 3.98
C GLY A 57 -13.26 5.34 2.61
N PHE A 58 -12.22 6.01 2.11
CA PHE A 58 -11.57 5.68 0.84
C PHE A 58 -10.21 4.98 1.01
N LYS A 59 -9.95 4.43 2.20
CA LYS A 59 -8.72 3.70 2.52
C LYS A 59 -8.40 2.62 1.48
N GLY A 60 -7.12 2.48 1.14
CA GLY A 60 -6.64 1.46 0.21
C GLY A 60 -6.68 1.88 -1.26
N ARG A 61 -7.53 2.85 -1.63
CA ARG A 61 -7.58 3.37 -3.00
C ARG A 61 -6.34 4.21 -3.30
N SER A 62 -5.88 4.10 -4.54
CA SER A 62 -4.81 4.88 -5.12
C SER A 62 -5.31 5.66 -6.33
N GLY A 63 -4.73 6.83 -6.57
CA GLY A 63 -5.04 7.62 -7.74
C GLY A 63 -4.05 8.75 -7.96
N LYS A 64 -4.13 9.38 -9.13
CA LYS A 64 -3.38 10.60 -9.44
C LYS A 64 -4.04 11.80 -8.80
N VAL A 65 -3.23 12.78 -8.42
CA VAL A 65 -3.72 14.05 -7.88
C VAL A 65 -4.17 14.95 -9.02
N ALA A 66 -5.47 15.25 -9.08
CA ALA A 66 -6.04 16.17 -10.06
C ALA A 66 -5.71 17.62 -9.71
N ARG A 67 -5.94 18.02 -8.45
CA ARG A 67 -5.66 19.38 -7.98
C ARG A 67 -5.42 19.43 -6.48
N THR A 68 -4.74 20.49 -6.05
CA THR A 68 -4.38 20.74 -4.66
C THR A 68 -4.96 22.06 -4.19
N ASP A 69 -5.66 22.06 -3.06
CA ASP A 69 -6.16 23.25 -2.39
C ASP A 69 -5.33 23.52 -1.13
N VAL A 70 -4.44 24.50 -1.25
CA VAL A 70 -3.46 24.87 -0.20
C VAL A 70 -4.14 25.56 0.98
N LYS A 71 -5.20 26.35 0.74
CA LYS A 71 -5.87 27.13 1.79
C LYS A 71 -6.61 26.21 2.76
N ARG A 72 -7.28 25.19 2.22
CA ARG A 72 -8.02 24.20 3.02
C ARG A 72 -7.20 22.97 3.40
N ARG A 73 -5.99 22.84 2.85
CA ARG A 73 -5.11 21.67 2.98
C ARG A 73 -5.74 20.37 2.49
N LEU A 74 -6.49 20.48 1.39
CA LEU A 74 -7.20 19.37 0.76
C LEU A 74 -6.56 19.02 -0.58
N VAL A 75 -6.55 17.73 -0.88
CA VAL A 75 -6.08 17.17 -2.14
C VAL A 75 -7.26 16.45 -2.79
N TYR A 76 -7.43 16.66 -4.08
CA TYR A 76 -8.46 15.98 -4.86
C TYR A 76 -7.79 14.93 -5.73
N VAL A 77 -8.20 13.68 -5.54
CA VAL A 77 -7.62 12.51 -6.19
C VAL A 77 -8.60 11.98 -7.24
N GLU A 78 -8.09 11.66 -8.42
CA GLU A 78 -8.87 11.04 -9.49
C GLU A 78 -9.44 9.69 -9.04
N GLY A 79 -10.68 9.40 -9.45
CA GLY A 79 -11.40 8.19 -9.01
C GLY A 79 -12.02 8.29 -7.61
N ILE A 80 -11.71 9.33 -6.82
CA ILE A 80 -12.37 9.57 -5.53
C ILE A 80 -13.46 10.63 -5.71
N THR A 81 -14.65 10.16 -6.05
CA THR A 81 -15.83 11.00 -6.29
C THR A 81 -16.95 10.72 -5.30
N GLY A 82 -17.78 11.74 -5.06
CA GLY A 82 -19.04 11.66 -4.37
C GLY A 82 -20.17 12.11 -5.30
N LYS A 83 -21.34 11.48 -5.18
CA LYS A 83 -22.54 11.86 -5.93
C LYS A 83 -23.23 13.02 -5.23
N ALA A 84 -23.51 14.11 -5.95
CA ALA A 84 -24.42 15.15 -5.46
C ALA A 84 -25.88 14.70 -5.60
N GLN A 85 -26.80 15.31 -4.84
CA GLN A 85 -28.24 15.02 -4.93
C GLN A 85 -28.78 15.20 -6.37
N LYS A 86 -28.24 16.15 -7.12
CA LYS A 86 -28.57 16.40 -8.54
C LYS A 86 -27.85 15.45 -9.52
N GLY A 87 -27.37 14.29 -9.07
CA GLY A 87 -26.70 13.26 -9.89
C GLY A 87 -25.26 13.56 -10.34
N LYS A 88 -24.83 14.83 -10.35
CA LYS A 88 -23.47 15.21 -10.76
C LYS A 88 -22.40 14.64 -9.82
N THR A 89 -21.32 14.10 -10.38
CA THR A 89 -20.15 13.62 -9.62
C THR A 89 -19.21 14.76 -9.27
N LYS A 90 -18.78 14.85 -8.01
CA LYS A 90 -17.79 15.83 -7.53
C LYS A 90 -16.62 15.10 -6.90
N LEU A 91 -15.41 15.60 -7.09
CA LEU A 91 -14.23 15.08 -6.40
C LEU A 91 -14.33 15.37 -4.91
N VAL A 92 -14.06 14.36 -4.08
CA VAL A 92 -14.02 14.52 -2.63
C VAL A 92 -12.62 14.99 -2.22
N GLY A 93 -12.57 16.04 -1.40
CA GLY A 93 -11.31 16.55 -0.86
C GLY A 93 -10.82 15.69 0.29
N ILE A 94 -9.57 15.25 0.23
CA ILE A 94 -8.92 14.47 1.28
C ILE A 94 -7.82 15.31 1.93
N HIS A 95 -7.74 15.29 3.26
CA HIS A 95 -6.67 16.00 3.97
C HIS A 95 -5.31 15.32 3.76
N VAL A 96 -4.26 16.11 3.60
CA VAL A 96 -2.89 15.65 3.32
C VAL A 96 -2.38 14.61 4.31
N SER A 97 -2.72 14.70 5.59
CA SER A 97 -2.28 13.74 6.63
C SER A 97 -2.74 12.30 6.39
N ASN A 98 -3.80 12.12 5.59
CA ASN A 98 -4.42 10.81 5.36
C ASN A 98 -3.90 10.16 4.07
N LEU A 99 -2.91 10.77 3.44
CA LEU A 99 -2.31 10.32 2.19
C LEU A 99 -0.91 9.76 2.42
N LEU A 100 -0.49 8.92 1.49
CA LEU A 100 0.86 8.40 1.37
C LEU A 100 1.26 8.49 -0.09
N LEU A 101 2.43 9.04 -0.37
CA LEU A 101 2.88 9.28 -1.73
C LEU A 101 3.57 8.04 -2.29
N THR A 102 3.13 7.57 -3.45
CA THR A 102 3.65 6.34 -4.10
C THR A 102 4.56 6.67 -5.27
N ARG A 103 4.22 7.68 -6.08
CA ARG A 103 5.04 8.15 -7.21
C ARG A 103 5.09 9.67 -7.21
N LEU A 104 6.25 10.21 -7.57
CA LEU A 104 6.53 11.65 -7.64
C LEU A 104 6.55 12.08 -9.10
N ASP A 105 5.91 13.21 -9.39
CA ASP A 105 6.13 13.92 -10.64
C ASP A 105 7.37 14.82 -10.51
N LEU A 106 8.42 14.50 -11.28
CA LEU A 106 9.70 15.22 -11.33
C LEU A 106 9.82 16.15 -12.55
N SER A 107 8.75 16.39 -13.31
CA SER A 107 8.77 17.29 -14.46
C SER A 107 9.21 18.72 -14.12
N ASP A 108 8.78 19.25 -12.97
CA ASP A 108 9.12 20.62 -12.54
C ASP A 108 10.56 20.74 -12.00
N LYS A 109 11.32 21.65 -12.62
CA LYS A 109 12.67 22.07 -12.22
C LYS A 109 12.74 22.45 -10.74
N TYR A 110 11.78 23.21 -10.22
CA TYR A 110 11.82 23.64 -8.81
C TYR A 110 11.60 22.49 -7.84
N ARG A 111 10.91 21.42 -8.24
CA ARG A 111 10.78 20.23 -7.39
C ARG A 111 12.12 19.53 -7.24
N LYS A 112 12.86 19.38 -8.34
CA LYS A 112 14.21 18.80 -8.35
C LYS A 112 15.14 19.59 -7.45
N LEU A 113 15.11 20.92 -7.52
CA LEU A 113 15.91 21.80 -6.65
C LEU A 113 15.58 21.62 -5.15
N ILE A 114 14.30 21.46 -4.80
CA ILE A 114 13.90 21.20 -3.40
C ILE A 114 14.42 19.84 -2.92
N LEU A 115 14.41 18.82 -3.78
CA LEU A 115 14.93 17.50 -3.47
C LEU A 115 16.45 17.52 -3.30
N GLN A 116 17.17 18.20 -4.19
CA GLN A 116 18.62 18.39 -4.09
C GLN A 116 18.99 19.12 -2.80
N ARG A 117 18.27 20.19 -2.42
CA ARG A 117 18.49 20.89 -1.14
C ARG A 117 18.27 20.00 0.08
N LYS A 118 17.43 18.96 -0.04
CA LYS A 118 17.21 17.97 1.02
C LYS A 118 18.27 16.86 1.05
N GLY A 119 19.30 16.92 0.19
CA GLY A 119 20.39 15.97 0.15
C GLY A 119 20.17 14.79 -0.79
N VAL A 120 19.21 14.88 -1.73
CA VAL A 120 19.03 13.84 -2.75
C VAL A 120 20.03 14.06 -3.87
N SER A 121 20.87 13.06 -4.13
CA SER A 121 21.77 13.08 -5.29
C SER A 121 20.95 13.01 -6.59
N PRO A 122 21.37 13.72 -7.65
CA PRO A 122 20.65 13.75 -8.93
C PRO A 122 20.47 12.35 -9.53
N GLU A 123 21.43 11.45 -9.34
CA GLU A 123 21.37 10.06 -9.82
C GLU A 123 20.17 9.26 -9.30
N LEU A 124 19.72 9.54 -8.07
CA LEU A 124 18.58 8.86 -7.46
C LEU A 124 17.22 9.37 -7.97
N LEU A 125 17.21 10.50 -8.69
CA LEU A 125 16.01 11.09 -9.28
C LEU A 125 15.71 10.53 -10.67
N GLU A 126 16.72 10.06 -11.38
CA GLU A 126 16.62 9.57 -12.77
C GLU A 126 16.36 8.06 -12.83
N LYS A 127 16.75 7.32 -11.78
CA LYS A 127 16.37 5.92 -11.64
C LYS A 127 14.88 5.80 -11.31
N GLU A 128 14.08 5.53 -12.33
CA GLU A 128 12.69 5.08 -12.19
C GLU A 128 12.62 3.92 -11.17
N PRO A 129 11.50 3.79 -10.45
CA PRO A 129 11.23 2.54 -9.79
C PRO A 129 10.94 1.46 -10.82
N GLU A 130 11.94 0.62 -11.06
CA GLU A 130 11.70 -0.79 -11.32
C GLU A 130 10.87 -1.32 -10.14
N ILE A 131 9.56 -1.17 -10.28
CA ILE A 131 8.58 -1.85 -9.45
C ILE A 131 8.55 -3.24 -10.05
N GLY A 132 9.17 -4.18 -9.36
CA GLY A 132 9.02 -5.59 -9.66
C GLY A 132 7.53 -5.90 -9.82
N VAL A 133 7.18 -6.38 -11.01
CA VAL A 133 5.99 -7.17 -11.21
C VAL A 133 6.17 -8.38 -10.30
N VAL A 134 5.60 -8.32 -9.10
CA VAL A 134 5.34 -9.54 -8.35
C VAL A 134 4.19 -10.18 -9.12
N GLU A 135 4.54 -11.14 -9.97
CA GLU A 135 3.60 -12.14 -10.46
C GLU A 135 2.76 -12.60 -9.27
N ALA A 136 1.45 -12.41 -9.39
CA ALA A 136 0.53 -13.21 -8.61
C ALA A 136 0.65 -14.64 -9.16
N PRO A 137 1.16 -15.64 -8.42
CA PRO A 137 0.93 -17.01 -8.81
C PRO A 137 -0.57 -17.24 -8.74
N ALA A 138 -1.13 -17.46 -9.93
CA ALA A 138 -2.53 -17.68 -10.19
C ALA A 138 -3.07 -18.85 -9.34
N ALA A 139 -4.36 -18.73 -9.03
CA ALA A 139 -5.18 -19.83 -8.55
C ALA A 139 -4.97 -21.07 -9.43
N GLY A 140 -4.65 -22.19 -8.78
CA GLY A 140 -4.64 -23.49 -9.42
C GLY A 140 -6.06 -23.92 -9.74
N GLU A 141 -6.24 -24.36 -10.98
CA GLU A 141 -7.27 -25.31 -11.40
C GLU A 141 -6.61 -26.36 -12.31
N PRO A 142 -7.22 -27.56 -12.40
CA PRO A 142 -6.51 -28.84 -12.37
C PRO A 142 -6.17 -29.41 -13.75
N GLU A 143 -5.08 -30.17 -13.84
CA GLU A 143 -4.85 -31.05 -15.01
C GLU A 143 -5.57 -32.38 -14.83
N THR A 144 -6.49 -32.68 -15.76
CA THR A 144 -7.13 -33.98 -15.97
C THR A 144 -6.47 -34.70 -17.15
N GLU A 145 -5.82 -35.83 -16.83
CA GLU A 145 -5.72 -37.14 -17.50
C GLU A 145 -5.60 -37.32 -19.04
N SER A 146 -4.61 -38.15 -19.44
CA SER A 146 -4.62 -39.33 -20.38
C SER A 146 -3.34 -39.40 -21.25
N VAL A 147 -2.65 -40.50 -21.63
CA VAL A 147 -2.76 -41.97 -21.49
C VAL A 147 -1.39 -42.64 -21.89
N LYS A 148 -1.06 -43.77 -21.23
CA LYS A 148 -0.14 -44.93 -21.49
C LYS A 148 0.95 -44.96 -22.60
N SER A 149 2.10 -45.56 -22.25
CA SER A 149 2.63 -46.78 -22.90
C SER A 149 3.49 -47.63 -21.94
N GLU A 150 3.49 -48.96 -22.14
CA GLU A 150 3.81 -50.06 -21.22
C GLU A 150 5.27 -50.60 -21.34
N THR A 151 5.60 -51.59 -20.48
CA THR A 151 6.69 -52.62 -20.53
C THR A 151 8.03 -52.25 -19.86
N THR A 152 8.72 -53.06 -19.03
CA THR A 152 8.60 -54.44 -18.52
C THR A 152 9.60 -54.60 -17.35
N SER A 153 9.27 -55.38 -16.30
CA SER A 153 10.25 -55.92 -15.32
C SER A 153 10.95 -57.17 -15.89
N PRO A 154 12.18 -57.55 -15.46
CA PRO A 154 12.32 -58.45 -14.29
C PRO A 154 13.68 -58.45 -13.52
N GLY A 155 13.66 -58.96 -12.26
CA GLY A 155 14.77 -59.60 -11.50
C GLY A 155 15.79 -58.66 -10.82
N GLU A 156 16.29 -58.83 -9.58
CA GLU A 156 16.45 -60.00 -8.70
C GLU A 156 16.26 -59.65 -7.18
N THR A 157 16.06 -60.73 -6.42
CA THR A 157 15.85 -61.02 -4.98
C THR A 157 16.80 -60.35 -3.95
N VAL A 158 16.46 -60.22 -2.65
CA VAL A 158 16.63 -61.27 -1.59
C VAL A 158 15.87 -60.96 -0.27
N SER A 159 15.05 -61.96 0.15
CA SER A 159 14.63 -62.50 1.48
C SER A 159 14.30 -61.62 2.72
N GLN A 160 13.07 -61.70 3.27
CA GLN A 160 12.57 -62.49 4.46
C GLN A 160 13.01 -61.91 5.83
N THR A 161 12.15 -61.73 6.87
CA THR A 161 11.26 -62.71 7.54
C THR A 161 10.09 -62.07 8.34
N GLU A 162 8.91 -62.70 8.24
CA GLU A 162 7.97 -63.15 9.31
C GLU A 162 7.64 -62.22 10.51
N ALA A 163 6.41 -61.73 10.71
CA ALA A 163 5.13 -62.38 11.10
C ALA A 163 4.86 -62.36 12.62
N VAL A 164 3.56 -62.44 12.97
CA VAL A 164 2.91 -62.46 14.30
C VAL A 164 2.60 -61.05 14.85
N GLY A 165 1.36 -60.65 15.14
CA GLY A 165 0.06 -61.32 15.17
C GLY A 165 -0.89 -60.53 16.09
N GLY A 166 -2.19 -60.55 15.78
CA GLY A 166 -3.25 -60.31 16.78
C GLY A 166 -3.85 -58.91 16.87
N LYS A 167 -5.12 -58.82 16.50
CA LYS A 167 -6.05 -57.67 16.57
C LYS A 167 -7.03 -57.93 17.76
N PRO A 168 -8.17 -57.21 17.88
CA PRO A 168 -8.54 -56.10 18.78
C PRO A 168 -9.52 -56.49 19.93
N THR A 169 -9.88 -55.56 20.84
CA THR A 169 -11.19 -55.64 21.54
C THR A 169 -11.75 -54.26 21.94
N GLU A 170 -13.07 -54.12 21.75
CA GLU A 170 -14.00 -53.01 22.04
C GLU A 170 -14.25 -52.77 23.55
N GLU A 171 -14.79 -51.59 23.93
CA GLU A 171 -16.09 -51.50 24.64
C GLU A 171 -16.59 -50.05 24.87
N LYS A 172 -17.91 -49.88 24.72
CA LYS A 172 -18.75 -48.68 24.99
C LYS A 172 -19.03 -48.49 26.48
N LYS A 173 -19.34 -47.26 26.92
CA LYS A 173 -20.63 -46.93 27.60
C LYS A 173 -20.84 -45.43 27.88
N GLU A 174 -22.06 -45.00 27.57
CA GLU A 174 -22.72 -43.76 27.99
C GLU A 174 -23.05 -43.80 29.49
N ALA A 175 -23.12 -42.64 30.15
CA ALA A 175 -23.94 -42.43 31.34
C ALA A 175 -24.37 -40.95 31.48
N GLU A 176 -25.61 -40.80 31.89
CA GLU A 176 -26.48 -39.63 31.95
C GLU A 176 -26.15 -38.65 33.10
N GLY A 177 -26.61 -37.40 32.95
CA GLY A 177 -27.41 -36.66 33.94
C GLY A 177 -26.80 -36.23 35.29
N GLY A 178 -26.96 -34.94 35.63
CA GLY A 178 -26.97 -34.52 37.03
C GLY A 178 -26.71 -33.04 37.31
N SER A 179 -27.81 -32.28 37.43
CA SER A 179 -28.02 -30.98 38.10
C SER A 179 -27.16 -29.76 37.72
#